data_AF-A0A5C7W3Y5-F1
#
_entry.id   AF-A0A5C7W3Y5-F1
#
_cell.length_a   1.000
_cell.length_b   1.000
_cell.length_c   1.000
_cell.angle_alpha   90.00
_cell.angle_beta   90.00
_cell.angle_gamma   90.00
#
_symmetry.space_group_name_H-M   'P 1'
#
loop_
_entity.id
_entity.type
_entity.pdbx_description
1 polymer ?
#
loop_
_entity_poly.entity_id
_entity_poly.type
_entity_poly.pdbx_seq_one_letter_code
_entity_poly.pdbx_strand_id
1 'polypeptide(L)'
;MQGDRSLNPYRYLLDSLPEAQLSEAEEAEVDAMVLSVPEAWIGDFDGMQERRLVRILVPYSKTFFMVDRDHRRGMAHEFGKAFEGWLNQKNPFTRKSLHC
;
A
#
# COMPACT_ATOMS: atom_id res chain seq x y z
N MET A 1 14.24 11.43 -14.55
CA MET A 1 13.62 10.88 -15.78
C MET A 1 12.11 10.92 -15.61
N GLN A 2 11.50 12.11 -15.65
CA GLN A 2 10.04 12.20 -15.74
C GLN A 2 9.64 11.61 -17.10
N GLY A 3 8.85 10.54 -17.08
CA GLY A 3 8.26 10.00 -18.29
C GLY A 3 7.47 11.10 -18.99
N ASP A 4 7.69 11.22 -20.30
CA ASP A 4 6.99 12.16 -21.15
C ASP A 4 5.48 11.93 -21.06
N ARG A 5 4.80 12.77 -20.27
CA ARG A 5 3.37 12.72 -20.01
C ARG A 5 2.52 13.12 -21.24
N SER A 6 3.16 13.47 -22.37
CA SER A 6 2.47 13.89 -23.60
C SER A 6 1.87 12.73 -24.42
N LEU A 7 2.31 11.49 -24.20
CA LEU A 7 1.88 10.30 -24.97
C LEU A 7 0.67 9.57 -24.36
N ASN A 8 -0.14 10.22 -23.53
CA ASN A 8 -1.42 9.63 -23.12
C ASN A 8 -2.48 9.92 -24.20
N PRO A 9 -2.95 8.93 -24.98
CA PRO A 9 -3.94 9.14 -26.04
C PRO A 9 -5.31 9.62 -25.52
N TYR A 10 -5.52 9.58 -24.19
CA TYR A 10 -6.72 10.08 -23.53
C TYR A 10 -6.57 11.52 -22.97
N ARG A 11 -5.45 12.21 -23.25
CA ARG A 11 -5.18 13.59 -22.78
C ARG A 11 -6.26 14.58 -23.22
N TYR A 12 -6.66 14.52 -24.49
CA TYR A 12 -7.73 15.36 -25.05
C TYR A 12 -9.08 15.16 -24.35
N LEU A 13 -9.31 13.94 -23.83
CA LEU A 13 -10.53 13.61 -23.11
C LEU A 13 -10.48 14.16 -21.67
N LEU A 14 -9.31 14.11 -21.00
CA LEU A 14 -9.16 14.76 -19.68
C LEU A 14 -9.29 16.28 -19.73
N ASP A 15 -8.72 16.93 -20.75
CA ASP A 15 -8.73 18.39 -20.89
C ASP A 15 -10.11 18.95 -21.30
N SER A 16 -11.04 18.09 -21.75
CA SER A 16 -12.41 18.45 -22.16
C SER A 16 -13.49 18.08 -21.14
N LEU A 17 -13.13 17.38 -20.06
CA LEU A 17 -14.04 17.16 -18.95
C LEU A 17 -14.22 18.50 -18.21
N PRO A 18 -15.47 18.89 -17.88
CA PRO A 18 -15.65 19.94 -16.90
C PRO A 18 -14.95 19.51 -15.61
N GLU A 19 -14.16 20.41 -15.02
CA GLU A 19 -13.70 20.23 -13.65
C GLU A 19 -14.95 20.00 -12.79
N ALA A 20 -15.07 18.85 -12.14
CA ALA A 20 -16.17 18.62 -11.22
C ALA A 20 -15.92 19.49 -9.98
N GLN A 21 -16.49 20.71 -9.94
CA GLN A 21 -16.52 21.49 -8.72
C GLN A 21 -17.56 20.83 -7.80
N LEU A 22 -17.07 20.10 -6.80
CA LEU A 22 -17.91 19.62 -5.70
C LEU A 22 -18.40 20.85 -4.92
N SER A 23 -19.66 20.83 -4.51
CA SER A 23 -20.14 21.81 -3.54
C SER A 23 -19.46 21.57 -2.19
N GLU A 24 -19.31 22.61 -1.38
CA GLU A 24 -18.72 22.51 -0.03
C GLU A 24 -19.41 21.43 0.83
N ALA A 25 -20.72 21.20 0.59
CA ALA A 25 -21.49 20.16 1.24
C ALA A 25 -21.09 18.75 0.79
N GLU A 26 -20.87 18.54 -0.51
CA GLU A 26 -20.43 17.26 -1.06
C GLU A 26 -18.98 16.93 -0.66
N GLU A 27 -18.10 17.93 -0.59
CA GLU A 27 -16.74 17.74 -0.08
C GLU A 27 -16.74 17.30 1.39
N ALA A 28 -17.58 17.91 2.23
CA ALA A 28 -17.73 17.53 3.63
C ALA A 28 -18.31 16.11 3.82
N GLU A 29 -19.25 15.71 2.96
CA GLU A 29 -19.77 14.34 2.96
C GLU A 29 -18.70 13.32 2.52
N VAL A 30 -17.94 13.63 1.47
CA VAL A 30 -16.84 12.76 1.02
C VAL A 30 -15.78 12.63 2.10
N ASP A 31 -15.36 13.72 2.74
CA ASP A 31 -14.35 13.69 3.80
C ASP A 31 -14.82 12.89 5.02
N ALA A 32 -16.11 12.97 5.38
CA ALA A 32 -16.71 12.14 6.42
C ALA A 32 -16.74 10.63 6.10
N MET A 33 -16.73 10.27 4.81
CA MET A 33 -16.68 8.88 4.35
C MET A 33 -15.24 8.36 4.18
N VAL A 34 -14.23 9.23 4.19
CA VAL A 34 -12.83 8.85 4.05
C VAL A 34 -12.30 8.33 5.38
N LEU A 35 -11.73 7.12 5.35
CA LEU A 35 -10.97 6.61 6.49
C LEU A 35 -9.74 7.50 6.72
N SER A 36 -9.55 7.96 7.95
CA SER A 36 -8.38 8.75 8.33
C SER A 36 -7.10 8.02 7.94
N VAL A 37 -6.22 8.68 7.19
CA VAL A 37 -4.91 8.13 6.85
C VAL A 37 -4.12 7.93 8.14
N PRO A 38 -3.66 6.71 8.45
CA PRO A 38 -2.88 6.48 9.66
C PRO A 38 -1.59 7.28 9.60
N GLU A 39 -1.15 7.79 10.74
CA GLU A 39 0.09 8.57 10.83
C GLU A 39 1.28 7.81 10.23
N ALA A 40 2.15 8.55 9.55
CA ALA A 40 3.38 8.01 9.00
C ALA A 40 4.26 7.50 10.15
N TRP A 41 4.44 6.18 10.22
CA TRP A 41 5.30 5.58 11.23
C TRP A 41 6.75 5.61 10.77
N ILE A 42 7.60 6.20 11.62
CA ILE A 42 9.05 6.23 11.46
C ILE A 42 9.62 5.52 12.68
N GLY A 43 10.34 4.44 12.46
CA GLY A 43 10.98 3.67 13.51
C GLY A 43 11.89 2.59 12.93
N ASP A 44 12.59 1.92 13.83
CA ASP A 44 13.51 0.85 13.52
C ASP A 44 12.85 -0.52 13.69
N PHE A 45 13.66 -1.58 13.67
CA PHE A 45 13.18 -2.96 13.78
C PHE A 45 12.45 -3.24 15.10
N ASP A 46 12.88 -2.65 16.21
CA ASP A 46 12.27 -2.88 17.53
C ASP A 46 10.81 -2.41 17.51
N GLY A 47 10.55 -1.22 16.96
CA GLY A 47 9.18 -0.72 16.77
C GLY A 47 8.35 -1.54 15.77
N MET A 48 8.96 -2.12 14.73
CA MET A 48 8.26 -3.05 13.82
C MET A 48 7.85 -4.34 14.54
N GLN A 49 8.71 -4.85 15.42
CA GLN A 49 8.49 -6.08 16.17
C GLN A 49 7.34 -5.92 17.18
N GLU A 50 7.30 -4.81 17.91
CA GLU A 50 6.20 -4.50 18.85
C GLU A 50 4.84 -4.46 18.13
N ARG A 51 4.81 -3.85 16.93
CA ARG A 51 3.61 -3.71 16.10
C ARG A 51 3.26 -4.95 15.29
N ARG A 52 4.17 -5.93 15.19
CA ARG A 52 4.07 -7.14 14.34
C ARG A 52 3.79 -6.83 12.88
N LEU A 53 4.32 -5.70 12.40
CA LEU A 53 4.03 -5.21 11.07
C LEU A 53 5.32 -4.72 10.40
N VAL A 54 5.68 -5.38 9.30
CA VAL A 54 6.80 -5.00 8.44
C VAL A 54 6.23 -4.55 7.10
N ARG A 55 6.56 -3.33 6.68
CA ARG A 55 6.17 -2.76 5.37
C ARG A 55 7.35 -2.83 4.43
N ILE A 56 7.21 -3.53 3.30
CA ILE A 56 8.26 -3.69 2.29
C ILE A 56 7.84 -2.89 1.04
N LEU A 57 8.63 -1.89 0.69
CA LEU A 57 8.41 -1.14 -0.55
C LEU A 57 8.93 -1.94 -1.74
N VAL A 58 8.09 -2.17 -2.73
CA VAL A 58 8.43 -2.98 -3.91
C VAL A 58 7.86 -2.31 -5.17
N PRO A 59 8.60 -2.32 -6.30
CA PRO A 59 8.03 -1.89 -7.58
C PRO A 59 6.92 -2.84 -8.04
N TYR A 60 5.81 -2.27 -8.52
CA TYR A 60 4.74 -3.05 -9.12
C TYR A 60 5.20 -3.63 -10.47
N SER A 61 5.36 -4.95 -10.55
CA SER A 61 5.68 -5.65 -11.78
C SER A 61 5.27 -7.11 -11.69
N LYS A 62 5.01 -7.75 -12.83
CA LYS A 62 4.68 -9.20 -12.88
C LYS A 62 5.76 -10.07 -12.23
N THR A 63 7.01 -9.62 -12.25
CA THR A 63 8.16 -10.33 -11.71
C THR A 63 8.33 -10.11 -10.21
N PHE A 64 8.17 -8.88 -9.73
CA PHE A 64 8.46 -8.53 -8.33
C PHE A 64 7.22 -8.61 -7.44
N PHE A 65 6.15 -7.92 -7.80
CA PHE A 65 4.91 -7.88 -7.01
C PHE A 65 3.72 -7.53 -7.90
N MET A 66 2.74 -8.44 -7.96
CA MET A 66 1.49 -8.30 -8.68
C MET A 66 0.34 -8.83 -7.83
N VAL A 67 -0.82 -8.18 -7.92
CA VAL A 67 -2.06 -8.63 -7.30
C VAL A 67 -3.00 -9.12 -8.40
N ASP A 68 -3.43 -10.38 -8.32
CA ASP A 68 -4.35 -10.99 -9.28
C ASP A 68 -5.59 -11.55 -8.58
N ARG A 69 -6.73 -10.86 -8.73
CA ARG A 69 -8.08 -11.17 -8.20
C ARG A 69 -8.23 -11.30 -6.68
N ASP A 70 -7.19 -11.73 -5.98
CA ASP A 70 -6.98 -11.78 -4.52
C ASP A 70 -5.56 -12.30 -4.18
N HIS A 71 -4.91 -12.93 -5.15
CA HIS A 71 -3.61 -13.56 -4.96
C HIS A 71 -2.49 -12.55 -5.20
N ARG A 72 -1.71 -12.30 -4.16
CA ARG A 72 -0.42 -11.60 -4.26
C ARG A 72 0.62 -12.59 -4.77
N ARG A 73 1.33 -12.24 -5.84
CA ARG A 73 2.36 -13.07 -6.48
C ARG A 73 3.59 -12.24 -6.83
N GLY A 74 4.71 -12.91 -7.04
CA GLY A 74 5.97 -12.30 -7.48
C GLY A 74 7.12 -12.60 -6.53
N MET A 75 8.35 -12.44 -6.99
CA MET A 75 9.54 -12.81 -6.22
C MET A 75 9.63 -12.06 -4.88
N ALA A 76 9.32 -10.76 -4.86
CA ALA A 76 9.40 -9.97 -3.64
C ALA A 76 8.31 -10.37 -2.62
N HIS A 77 7.14 -10.81 -3.10
CA HIS A 77 6.11 -11.37 -2.23
C HIS A 77 6.60 -12.66 -1.56
N GLU A 78 7.15 -13.60 -2.34
CA GLU A 78 7.65 -14.87 -1.81
C GLU A 78 8.82 -14.68 -0.84
N PHE A 79 9.78 -13.80 -1.18
CA PHE A 79 10.86 -13.44 -0.26
C PHE A 79 10.33 -12.78 1.01
N GLY A 80 9.32 -11.93 0.92
CA GLY A 80 8.67 -11.33 2.08
C GLY A 80 8.05 -12.37 3.01
N LYS A 81 7.36 -13.39 2.46
CA LYS A 81 6.80 -14.50 3.24
C LYS A 81 7.87 -15.37 3.88
N ALA A 82 8.95 -15.68 3.16
CA ALA A 82 10.09 -16.40 3.71
C ALA A 82 10.77 -15.60 4.84
N PHE A 83 10.91 -14.29 4.66
CA PHE A 83 11.48 -13.39 5.65
C PHE A 83 10.61 -13.30 6.91
N GLU A 84 9.29 -13.21 6.77
CA GLU A 84 8.34 -13.29 7.89
C GLU A 84 8.55 -14.59 8.69
N GLY A 85 8.62 -15.73 8.01
CA GLY A 85 8.88 -17.02 8.65
C GLY A 85 10.22 -17.07 9.38
N TRP A 86 11.27 -16.51 8.78
CA TRP A 86 12.60 -16.42 9.40
C TRP A 86 12.60 -15.49 10.62
N LEU A 87 11.96 -14.32 10.53
CA LEU A 87 11.83 -13.36 11.62
C LEU A 87 11.14 -13.98 12.82
N ASN A 88 10.02 -14.67 12.59
CA ASN A 88 9.23 -15.31 13.65
C ASN A 88 10.00 -16.46 14.33
N GLN A 89 10.86 -17.16 13.59
CA GLN A 89 11.74 -18.20 14.16
C GLN A 89 12.86 -17.61 15.02
N LYS A 90 13.47 -16.50 14.57
CA LYS A 90 14.57 -15.84 15.29
C LYS A 90 14.11 -15.01 16.47
N ASN A 91 12.90 -14.46 16.37
CA ASN A 91 12.34 -13.53 17.33
C ASN A 91 10.96 -14.02 17.81
N PRO A 92 10.92 -15.07 18.66
CA PRO A 92 9.66 -15.59 19.16
C PRO A 92 8.96 -14.55 20.04
N PHE A 93 7.71 -14.24 19.71
CA PHE A 93 6.92 -13.28 20.49
C PHE A 93 6.50 -13.86 21.84
N THR A 94 6.63 -13.07 22.91
CA THR A 94 6.23 -13.46 24.27
C THR A 94 4.72 -13.72 24.39
N ARG A 95 3.90 -13.04 23.58
CA ARG A 95 2.45 -13.26 23.49
C ARG A 95 2.11 -13.91 22.13
N LYS A 96 1.45 -15.06 22.12
CA LYS A 96 0.88 -15.61 20.88
C LYS A 96 -0.24 -14.68 20.42
N SER A 97 -0.27 -14.31 19.14
CA SER A 97 -1.40 -13.58 18.58
C SER A 97 -2.66 -14.41 18.79
N LEU A 98 -3.77 -13.76 19.15
CA LEU A 98 -5.06 -14.42 19.24
C LEU A 98 -5.37 -15.01 17.86
N HIS A 99 -5.45 -16.33 17.78
CA HIS A 99 -6.12 -16.98 16.67
C HIS A 99 -7.61 -16.63 16.79
N CYS A 100 -8.14 -15.93 15.78
CA CYS A 100 -9.57 -15.83 15.57
C CYS A 100 -10.09 -17.16 15.01
#